data_AF-F2PVG5-F1
#
_entry.id   AF-F2PVG5-F1
#
_cell.length_a   1.000
_cell.length_b   1.000
_cell.length_c   1.000
_cell.angle_alpha   90.00
_cell.angle_beta   90.00
_cell.angle_gamma   90.00
#
_symmetry.space_group_name_H-M   'P 1'
#
loop_
_entity.id
_entity.type
_entity.pdbx_description
1 polymer ?
#
loop_
_entity_poly.entity_id
_entity_poly.type
_entity_poly.pdbx_seq_one_letter_code
_entity_poly.pdbx_strand_id
1 'polypeptide(L)'
;MEQLEFIYRNSWEHSVYTSFFMIEYILEVLHRSWADFLVNPHIDYMQAKAELEKRPPSDLTQLWQHGDGLCTSFAVFVANNIDANFSFQDLQGYHRAALSPDGLIIDSMARKLLSGTEGQVLSGYKGKWKFLKSPTLTLSFKSNNQATFDDFSPLQNREEAIVRCLLQLTSKKDFICMFRTISSSKLRFNGRICFNVSTRVISWSRLVSNEWVESMATFNGMGTAASNLDCRESLLHFGVTDGRREQYEHVSGVIERLWDALLQTFGFPELK
;
A
#
# COMPACT_ATOMS: atom_id res chain seq x y z
N MET A 1 -10.09 9.86 -23.01
CA MET A 1 -8.94 10.09 -22.12
C MET A 1 -9.29 10.89 -20.87
N GLU A 2 -9.97 12.05 -20.97
CA GLU A 2 -10.31 12.86 -19.79
C GLU A 2 -11.14 12.11 -18.74
N GLN A 3 -12.16 11.36 -19.16
CA GLN A 3 -12.97 10.53 -18.24
C GLN A 3 -12.14 9.46 -17.52
N LEU A 4 -11.19 8.81 -18.22
CA LEU A 4 -10.35 7.77 -17.63
C LEU A 4 -9.36 8.35 -16.61
N GLU A 5 -8.81 9.53 -16.92
CA GLU A 5 -7.97 10.26 -15.97
C GLU A 5 -8.77 10.73 -14.76
N PHE A 6 -10.03 11.13 -14.93
CA PHE A 6 -10.93 11.44 -13.81
C PHE A 6 -11.12 10.22 -12.90
N ILE A 7 -11.41 9.04 -13.47
CA ILE A 7 -11.55 7.79 -12.69
C ILE A 7 -10.27 7.51 -11.89
N TYR A 8 -9.10 7.60 -12.52
CA TYR A 8 -7.82 7.40 -11.84
C TYR A 8 -7.60 8.39 -10.68
N ARG A 9 -7.86 9.68 -10.93
CA ARG A 9 -7.64 10.75 -9.93
C ARG A 9 -8.64 10.67 -8.77
N ASN A 10 -9.91 10.40 -9.07
CA ASN A 10 -10.93 10.18 -8.05
C ASN A 10 -10.58 8.97 -7.18
N SER A 11 -10.17 7.87 -7.80
CA SER A 11 -9.68 6.69 -7.08
C SER A 11 -8.48 7.00 -6.19
N TRP A 12 -7.57 7.87 -6.63
CA TRP A 12 -6.43 8.29 -5.82
C TRP A 12 -6.85 9.06 -4.58
N GLU A 13 -7.74 10.05 -4.72
CA GLU A 13 -8.13 10.93 -3.61
C GLU A 13 -8.94 10.20 -2.52
N HIS A 14 -9.71 9.19 -2.91
CA HIS A 14 -10.61 8.44 -2.02
C HIS A 14 -10.07 7.05 -1.61
N SER A 15 -8.78 6.79 -1.80
CA SER A 15 -8.13 5.56 -1.33
C SER A 15 -6.88 5.85 -0.52
N VAL A 16 -6.46 4.90 0.30
CA VAL A 16 -5.24 5.01 1.13
C VAL A 16 -4.18 4.00 0.69
N TYR A 17 -2.93 4.45 0.57
CA TYR A 17 -1.82 3.53 0.33
C TYR A 17 -1.40 2.88 1.64
N THR A 18 -1.66 1.60 1.85
CA THR A 18 -1.40 0.97 3.15
C THR A 18 -1.04 -0.51 3.07
N SER A 19 -0.25 -1.00 4.02
CA SER A 19 -0.04 -2.43 4.26
C SER A 19 -0.67 -2.94 5.56
N PHE A 20 -1.30 -2.08 6.39
CA PHE A 20 -1.78 -2.46 7.72
C PHE A 20 -2.88 -3.53 7.71
N PHE A 21 -3.98 -3.32 6.98
CA PHE A 21 -5.01 -4.36 6.90
C PHE A 21 -4.54 -5.56 6.06
N MET A 22 -3.56 -5.38 5.17
CA MET A 22 -3.00 -6.48 4.37
C MET A 22 -2.19 -7.43 5.24
N ILE A 23 -1.40 -6.91 6.19
CA ILE A 23 -0.72 -7.77 7.18
C ILE A 23 -1.73 -8.38 8.15
N GLU A 24 -2.74 -7.63 8.59
CA GLU A 24 -3.82 -8.18 9.43
C GLU A 24 -4.53 -9.35 8.75
N TYR A 25 -4.86 -9.22 7.47
CA TYR A 25 -5.44 -10.31 6.68
C TYR A 25 -4.53 -11.55 6.63
N ILE A 26 -3.20 -11.38 6.49
CA ILE A 26 -2.25 -12.51 6.55
C ILE A 26 -2.29 -13.17 7.93
N LEU A 27 -2.33 -12.38 9.01
CA LEU A 27 -2.40 -12.91 10.37
C LEU A 27 -3.70 -13.69 10.60
N GLU A 28 -4.84 -13.17 10.13
CA GLU A 28 -6.14 -13.85 10.21
C GLU A 28 -6.14 -15.18 9.46
N VAL A 29 -5.62 -15.20 8.22
CA VAL A 29 -5.51 -16.41 7.39
C VAL A 29 -4.62 -17.47 8.06
N LEU A 30 -3.60 -17.04 8.80
CA LEU A 30 -2.69 -17.91 9.56
C LEU A 30 -3.19 -18.23 10.96
N HIS A 31 -4.37 -17.75 11.37
CA HIS A 31 -4.92 -17.90 12.71
C HIS A 31 -3.97 -17.37 13.81
N ARG A 32 -3.33 -16.22 13.56
CA ARG A 32 -2.40 -15.58 14.48
C ARG A 32 -2.97 -14.26 15.00
N SER A 33 -2.82 -14.01 16.29
CA SER A 33 -3.15 -12.70 16.85
C SER A 33 -2.04 -11.68 16.59
N TRP A 34 -2.35 -10.39 16.71
CA TRP A 34 -1.34 -9.34 16.74
C TRP A 34 -0.29 -9.57 17.83
N ALA A 35 -0.70 -10.00 19.04
CA ALA A 35 0.23 -10.29 20.14
C ALA A 35 1.23 -11.41 19.78
N ASP A 36 0.75 -12.50 19.17
CA ASP A 36 1.63 -13.60 18.71
C ASP A 36 2.60 -13.13 17.63
N PHE A 37 2.16 -12.26 16.74
CA PHE A 37 3.01 -11.66 15.71
C PHE A 37 4.07 -10.72 16.32
N LEU A 38 3.71 -9.92 17.30
CA LEU A 38 4.63 -9.00 17.97
C LEU A 38 5.74 -9.73 18.75
N VAL A 39 5.41 -10.87 19.38
CA VAL A 39 6.39 -11.71 20.09
C VAL A 39 7.25 -12.51 19.12
N ASN A 40 6.67 -13.03 18.04
CA ASN A 40 7.37 -13.79 17.01
C ASN A 40 7.05 -13.26 15.60
N PRO A 41 7.80 -12.26 15.10
CA PRO A 41 7.43 -11.57 13.86
C PRO A 41 7.72 -12.35 12.58
N HIS A 42 8.27 -13.57 12.68
CA HIS A 42 8.50 -14.40 11.52
C HIS A 42 7.17 -14.93 10.96
N ILE A 43 6.97 -14.78 9.65
CA ILE A 43 5.88 -15.39 8.90
C ILE A 43 6.50 -16.34 7.89
N ASP A 44 6.16 -17.63 7.99
CA ASP A 44 6.63 -18.63 7.03
C ASP A 44 5.98 -18.39 5.66
N TYR A 45 6.82 -18.19 4.64
CA TYR A 45 6.35 -17.90 3.28
C TYR A 45 5.55 -19.05 2.67
N MET A 46 6.00 -20.29 2.87
CA MET A 46 5.37 -21.47 2.25
C MET A 46 4.02 -21.77 2.88
N GLN A 47 3.90 -21.61 4.19
CA GLN A 47 2.64 -21.70 4.92
C GLN A 47 1.67 -20.60 4.47
N ALA A 48 2.12 -19.33 4.45
CA ALA A 48 1.29 -18.22 4.00
C ALA A 48 0.80 -18.41 2.56
N LYS A 49 1.69 -18.87 1.67
CA LYS A 49 1.34 -19.18 0.28
C LYS A 49 0.27 -20.27 0.20
N ALA A 50 0.48 -21.39 0.89
CA ALA A 50 -0.45 -22.51 0.87
C ALA A 50 -1.84 -22.12 1.41
N GLU A 51 -1.92 -21.27 2.42
CA GLU A 51 -3.21 -20.82 2.98
C GLU A 51 -3.89 -19.74 2.12
N LEU A 52 -3.13 -18.84 1.50
CA LEU A 52 -3.67 -17.81 0.60
C LEU A 52 -4.21 -18.40 -0.71
N GLU A 53 -3.52 -19.40 -1.28
CA GLU A 53 -3.93 -20.06 -2.52
C GLU A 53 -5.22 -20.90 -2.36
N LYS A 54 -5.59 -21.26 -1.13
CA LYS A 54 -6.86 -21.94 -0.82
C LYS A 54 -8.05 -20.99 -0.71
N ARG A 55 -7.83 -19.68 -0.61
CA ARG A 55 -8.90 -18.71 -0.37
C ARG A 55 -9.73 -18.50 -1.64
N PRO A 56 -11.07 -18.48 -1.53
CA PRO A 56 -11.90 -18.16 -2.67
C PRO A 56 -11.68 -16.69 -3.09
N PRO A 57 -11.84 -16.36 -4.38
CA PRO A 57 -11.68 -14.98 -4.89
C PRO A 57 -12.51 -13.93 -4.15
N SER A 58 -13.68 -14.30 -3.63
CA SER A 58 -14.56 -13.43 -2.85
C SER A 58 -13.87 -12.89 -1.59
N ASP A 59 -13.06 -13.72 -0.92
CA ASP A 59 -12.41 -13.36 0.34
C ASP A 59 -11.29 -12.34 0.15
N LEU A 60 -10.72 -12.29 -1.06
CA LEU A 60 -9.67 -11.34 -1.41
C LEU A 60 -10.25 -10.00 -1.87
N THR A 61 -11.52 -9.95 -2.29
CA THR A 61 -12.12 -8.75 -2.91
C THR A 61 -12.08 -7.52 -2.01
N GLN A 62 -12.22 -7.72 -0.69
CA GLN A 62 -12.09 -6.65 0.30
C GLN A 62 -10.74 -5.92 0.26
N LEU A 63 -9.67 -6.57 -0.25
CA LEU A 63 -8.31 -6.00 -0.30
C LEU A 63 -8.09 -5.01 -1.44
N TRP A 64 -9.07 -4.83 -2.33
CA TRP A 64 -9.01 -3.83 -3.41
C TRP A 64 -10.34 -3.13 -3.68
N GLN A 65 -11.44 -3.48 -3.01
CA GLN A 65 -12.78 -2.95 -3.33
C GLN A 65 -12.90 -1.42 -3.22
N HIS A 66 -12.03 -0.77 -2.44
CA HIS A 66 -11.97 0.68 -2.29
C HIS A 66 -10.66 1.30 -2.84
N GLY A 67 -9.81 0.50 -3.49
CA GLY A 67 -8.48 0.93 -3.93
C GLY A 67 -7.46 1.12 -2.81
N ASP A 68 -7.88 0.91 -1.56
CA ASP A 68 -7.01 0.87 -0.40
C ASP A 68 -6.02 -0.29 -0.52
N GLY A 69 -4.81 -0.11 0.01
CA GLY A 69 -3.77 -1.13 0.02
C GLY A 69 -2.50 -0.65 -0.68
N LEU A 70 -1.66 -1.58 -1.12
CA LEU A 70 -0.45 -1.24 -1.88
C LEU A 70 -0.77 -0.93 -3.35
N CYS A 71 0.27 -0.75 -4.16
CA CYS A 71 0.14 -0.40 -5.58
C CYS A 71 -0.76 -1.37 -6.37
N THR A 72 -0.75 -2.65 -6.00
CA THR A 72 -1.56 -3.69 -6.63
C THR A 72 -3.05 -3.48 -6.39
N SER A 73 -3.47 -3.27 -5.13
CA SER A 73 -4.87 -3.02 -4.79
C SER A 73 -5.42 -1.80 -5.52
N PHE A 74 -4.64 -0.72 -5.56
CA PHE A 74 -4.99 0.48 -6.32
C PHE A 74 -5.14 0.19 -7.83
N ALA A 75 -4.20 -0.57 -8.41
CA ALA A 75 -4.26 -0.91 -9.83
C ALA A 75 -5.48 -1.77 -10.18
N VAL A 76 -5.81 -2.77 -9.36
CA VAL A 76 -7.00 -3.61 -9.52
C VAL A 76 -8.28 -2.78 -9.42
N PHE A 77 -8.37 -1.91 -8.41
CA PHE A 77 -9.53 -1.04 -8.23
C PHE A 77 -9.76 -0.13 -9.44
N VAL A 78 -8.74 0.59 -9.89
CA VAL A 78 -8.86 1.50 -11.04
C VAL A 78 -9.19 0.72 -12.31
N ALA A 79 -8.57 -0.45 -12.53
CA ALA A 79 -8.85 -1.30 -13.68
C ALA A 79 -10.33 -1.73 -13.72
N ASN A 80 -10.90 -2.14 -12.57
CA ASN A 80 -12.31 -2.51 -12.48
C ASN A 80 -13.26 -1.35 -12.79
N ASN A 81 -12.85 -0.09 -12.55
CA ASN A 81 -13.67 1.09 -12.80
C ASN A 81 -13.52 1.68 -14.22
N ILE A 82 -12.46 1.33 -14.95
CA ILE A 82 -12.20 1.83 -16.31
C ILE A 82 -12.92 1.00 -17.40
N ASP A 83 -13.52 -0.14 -17.05
CA ASP A 83 -14.22 -1.06 -17.96
C ASP A 83 -13.39 -1.38 -19.23
N ALA A 84 -12.15 -1.81 -19.02
CA ALA A 84 -11.26 -2.27 -20.07
C ALA A 84 -10.57 -3.59 -19.69
N ASN A 85 -10.16 -4.34 -20.71
CA ASN A 85 -9.44 -5.60 -20.49
C ASN A 85 -8.00 -5.29 -20.06
N PHE A 86 -7.73 -5.39 -18.76
CA PHE A 86 -6.39 -5.22 -18.20
C PHE A 86 -5.72 -6.57 -17.91
N SER A 87 -4.46 -6.70 -18.32
CA SER A 87 -3.54 -7.74 -17.85
C SER A 87 -2.76 -7.20 -16.65
N PHE A 88 -2.74 -7.95 -15.56
CA PHE A 88 -1.89 -7.66 -14.41
C PHE A 88 -0.53 -8.29 -14.63
N GLN A 89 0.53 -7.55 -14.35
CA GLN A 89 1.89 -8.02 -14.54
C GLN A 89 2.73 -7.76 -13.29
N ASP A 90 3.71 -8.62 -13.05
CA ASP A 90 4.60 -8.59 -11.89
C ASP A 90 6.05 -8.42 -12.31
N LEU A 91 6.72 -7.46 -11.70
CA LEU A 91 8.14 -7.20 -11.84
C LEU A 91 8.85 -7.74 -10.62
N GLN A 92 9.46 -8.92 -10.78
CA GLN A 92 10.36 -9.57 -9.83
C GLN A 92 9.78 -9.74 -8.41
N GLY A 93 8.46 -9.87 -8.27
CA GLY A 93 7.76 -10.07 -7.01
C GLY A 93 7.53 -8.82 -6.16
N TYR A 94 8.02 -7.64 -6.58
CA TYR A 94 8.00 -6.43 -5.74
C TYR A 94 7.15 -5.28 -6.28
N HIS A 95 6.84 -5.29 -7.58
CA HIS A 95 6.12 -4.20 -8.23
C HIS A 95 5.13 -4.78 -9.24
N ARG A 96 3.86 -4.45 -9.06
CA ARG A 96 2.78 -4.89 -9.96
C ARG A 96 2.06 -3.69 -10.55
N ALA A 97 1.68 -3.82 -11.81
CA ALA A 97 0.95 -2.81 -12.57
C ALA A 97 -0.06 -3.50 -13.50
N ALA A 98 -1.01 -2.74 -14.03
CA ALA A 98 -1.98 -3.22 -15.00
C ALA A 98 -1.75 -2.56 -16.36
N LEU A 99 -1.88 -3.34 -17.44
CA LEU A 99 -1.69 -2.90 -18.83
C LEU A 99 -2.86 -3.37 -19.69
N SER A 100 -3.48 -2.46 -20.45
CA SER A 100 -4.50 -2.82 -21.44
C SER A 100 -3.90 -2.99 -22.85
N PRO A 101 -4.55 -3.77 -23.75
CA PRO A 101 -4.15 -3.89 -25.16
C PRO A 101 -4.10 -2.55 -25.92
N ASP A 102 -4.85 -1.56 -25.45
CA ASP A 102 -4.92 -0.22 -26.02
C ASP A 102 -3.79 0.70 -25.54
N GLY A 103 -2.90 0.21 -24.68
CA GLY A 103 -1.75 0.95 -24.20
C GLY A 103 -2.03 1.84 -22.99
N LEU A 104 -3.08 1.54 -22.21
CA LEU A 104 -3.31 2.15 -20.90
C LEU A 104 -2.50 1.41 -19.85
N ILE A 105 -1.78 2.15 -19.00
CA ILE A 105 -1.02 1.58 -17.88
C ILE A 105 -1.47 2.21 -16.58
N ILE A 106 -1.86 1.37 -15.62
CA ILE A 106 -2.27 1.76 -14.28
C ILE A 106 -1.19 1.32 -13.30
N ASP A 107 -0.61 2.31 -12.61
CA ASP A 107 0.33 2.12 -11.54
C ASP A 107 0.34 3.33 -10.61
N SER A 108 0.07 3.12 -9.32
CA SER A 108 0.14 4.20 -8.32
C SER A 108 1.52 4.91 -8.28
N MET A 109 2.60 4.22 -8.65
CA MET A 109 3.95 4.78 -8.74
C MET A 109 4.10 5.78 -9.89
N ALA A 110 3.31 5.64 -10.96
CA ALA A 110 3.31 6.58 -12.08
C ALA A 110 2.68 7.93 -11.70
N ARG A 111 1.75 7.92 -10.72
CA ARG A 111 0.97 9.09 -10.27
C ARG A 111 0.22 9.80 -11.42
N LYS A 112 -0.32 9.03 -12.34
CA LYS A 112 -1.26 9.40 -13.41
C LYS A 112 -1.60 8.14 -14.20
N LEU A 113 -2.70 8.15 -14.95
CA LEU A 113 -2.92 7.14 -15.98
C LEU A 113 -1.93 7.39 -17.13
N LEU A 114 -1.17 6.37 -17.51
CA LEU A 114 -0.32 6.46 -18.69
C LEU A 114 -1.08 5.91 -19.89
N SER A 115 -0.91 6.55 -21.04
CA SER A 115 -1.48 6.12 -22.31
C SER A 115 -0.45 6.38 -23.40
N GLY A 116 -0.22 5.39 -24.26
CA GLY A 116 0.71 5.54 -25.37
C GLY A 116 0.59 4.42 -26.38
N THR A 117 1.40 4.51 -27.42
CA THR A 117 1.53 3.46 -28.44
C THR A 117 2.64 2.47 -28.10
N GLU A 118 2.65 1.35 -28.81
CA GLU A 118 3.66 0.31 -28.65
C GLU A 118 5.09 0.88 -28.79
N GLY A 119 5.98 0.49 -27.88
CA GLY A 119 7.36 0.94 -27.82
C GLY A 119 7.56 2.39 -27.32
N GLN A 120 6.49 3.18 -27.17
CA GLN A 120 6.59 4.55 -26.68
C GLN A 120 7.04 4.56 -25.22
N VAL A 121 8.03 5.39 -24.91
CA VAL A 121 8.49 5.61 -23.54
C VAL A 121 7.63 6.67 -22.87
N LEU A 122 6.93 6.27 -21.82
CA LEU A 122 5.99 7.07 -21.04
C LEU A 122 6.59 7.41 -19.68
N SER A 123 6.74 8.70 -19.38
CA SER A 123 7.30 9.17 -18.10
C SER A 123 6.22 9.26 -17.03
N GLY A 124 6.44 8.61 -15.89
CA GLY A 124 5.66 8.79 -14.65
C GLY A 124 6.51 9.44 -13.56
N TYR A 125 6.05 9.36 -12.30
CA TYR A 125 6.72 10.04 -11.19
C TYR A 125 8.07 9.40 -10.79
N LYS A 126 8.12 8.08 -10.54
CA LYS A 126 9.36 7.38 -10.14
C LYS A 126 10.05 6.56 -11.25
N GLY A 127 9.69 6.78 -12.50
CA GLY A 127 10.33 6.06 -13.59
C GLY A 127 9.68 6.27 -14.95
N LYS A 128 10.00 5.36 -15.85
CA LYS A 128 9.50 5.31 -17.22
C LYS A 128 8.92 3.94 -17.48
N TRP A 129 7.81 3.91 -18.22
CA TRP A 129 7.14 2.70 -18.66
C TRP A 129 7.16 2.65 -20.18
N LYS A 130 7.14 1.45 -20.73
CA LYS A 130 6.84 1.18 -22.14
C LYS A 130 6.18 -0.18 -22.22
N PHE A 131 5.52 -0.48 -23.33
CA PHE A 131 4.96 -1.80 -23.55
C PHE A 131 5.20 -2.29 -24.97
N LEU A 132 5.17 -3.60 -25.14
CA LEU A 132 5.22 -4.31 -26.42
C LEU A 132 3.97 -5.19 -26.54
N LYS A 133 3.44 -5.38 -27.76
CA LYS A 133 2.27 -6.23 -28.01
C LYS A 133 2.64 -7.61 -28.53
N SER A 134 3.78 -7.74 -29.21
CA SER A 134 4.22 -8.98 -29.88
C SER A 134 5.51 -9.55 -29.25
N PRO A 135 5.59 -10.88 -29.01
CA PRO A 135 4.57 -11.91 -29.25
C PRO A 135 3.44 -11.93 -28.19
N THR A 136 3.65 -11.24 -27.06
CA THR A 136 2.68 -11.09 -25.97
C THR A 136 2.70 -9.66 -25.45
N LEU A 137 1.59 -9.23 -24.84
CA LEU A 137 1.49 -7.92 -24.21
C LEU A 137 2.40 -7.84 -22.98
N THR A 138 3.55 -7.18 -23.09
CA THR A 138 4.56 -7.08 -22.04
C THR A 138 4.78 -5.64 -21.65
N LEU A 139 4.69 -5.35 -20.35
CA LEU A 139 5.07 -4.09 -19.75
C LEU A 139 6.55 -4.12 -19.38
N SER A 140 7.26 -3.00 -19.56
CA SER A 140 8.60 -2.79 -19.03
C SER A 140 8.65 -1.53 -18.18
N PHE A 141 9.47 -1.55 -17.13
CA PHE A 141 9.70 -0.40 -16.27
C PHE A 141 11.19 -0.11 -16.13
N LYS A 142 11.50 1.18 -16.01
CA LYS A 142 12.81 1.68 -15.62
C LYS A 142 12.64 2.73 -14.54
N SER A 143 13.15 2.45 -13.34
CA SER A 143 13.20 3.47 -12.28
C SER A 143 14.14 4.61 -12.67
N ASN A 144 13.96 5.78 -12.05
CA ASN A 144 14.82 6.95 -12.30
C ASN A 144 16.31 6.69 -12.04
N ASN A 145 16.63 5.68 -11.22
CA ASN A 145 18.00 5.34 -10.82
C ASN A 145 18.59 4.16 -11.61
N GLN A 146 17.84 3.57 -12.53
CA GLN A 146 18.29 2.43 -13.35
C GLN A 146 18.64 2.90 -14.77
N ALA A 147 19.64 2.24 -15.37
CA ALA A 147 20.05 2.49 -16.76
C ALA A 147 19.13 1.78 -17.77
N THR A 148 18.71 0.55 -17.44
CA THR A 148 17.98 -0.37 -18.33
C THR A 148 16.52 -0.52 -17.92
N PHE A 149 15.71 -1.03 -18.85
CA PHE A 149 14.34 -1.46 -18.56
C PHE A 149 14.36 -2.91 -18.12
N ASP A 150 13.54 -3.23 -17.12
CA ASP A 150 13.23 -4.59 -16.70
C ASP A 150 11.80 -4.91 -17.13
N ASP A 151 11.58 -6.13 -17.63
CA ASP A 151 10.29 -6.58 -18.12
C ASP A 151 9.47 -7.22 -16.99
N PHE A 152 8.18 -6.93 -16.99
CA PHE A 152 7.23 -7.60 -16.14
C PHE A 152 6.89 -8.97 -16.74
N SER A 153 6.51 -9.90 -15.86
CA SER A 153 5.90 -11.17 -16.25
C SER A 153 4.39 -11.08 -16.09
N PRO A 154 3.58 -11.53 -17.07
CA PRO A 154 2.14 -11.52 -16.95
C PRO A 154 1.68 -12.47 -15.84
N LEU A 155 0.65 -12.06 -15.10
CA LEU A 155 -0.06 -12.85 -14.12
C LEU A 155 -1.35 -13.41 -14.72
N GLN A 156 -1.87 -14.48 -14.12
CA GLN A 156 -3.08 -15.15 -14.59
C GLN A 156 -4.32 -14.27 -14.44
N ASN A 157 -4.43 -13.56 -13.31
CA ASN A 157 -5.58 -12.74 -12.96
C ASN A 157 -5.24 -11.75 -11.83
N ARG A 158 -6.22 -10.93 -11.44
CA ARG A 158 -6.08 -9.94 -10.36
C ARG A 158 -5.92 -10.60 -8.99
N GLU A 159 -6.53 -11.77 -8.77
CA GLU A 159 -6.44 -12.51 -7.52
C GLU A 159 -5.00 -12.98 -7.29
N GLU A 160 -4.32 -13.51 -8.31
CA GLU A 160 -2.90 -13.84 -8.25
C GLU A 160 -2.08 -12.59 -7.93
N ALA A 161 -2.36 -11.45 -8.55
CA ALA A 161 -1.65 -10.20 -8.27
C ALA A 161 -1.73 -9.82 -6.79
N ILE A 162 -2.92 -9.95 -6.19
CA ILE A 162 -3.15 -9.64 -4.78
C ILE A 162 -2.47 -10.65 -3.86
N VAL A 163 -2.51 -11.95 -4.18
CA VAL A 163 -1.78 -12.99 -3.43
C VAL A 163 -0.27 -12.70 -3.44
N ARG A 164 0.31 -12.36 -4.60
CA ARG A 164 1.73 -11.97 -4.70
C ARG A 164 2.04 -10.73 -3.85
N CYS A 165 1.11 -9.77 -3.82
CA CYS A 165 1.23 -8.57 -2.99
C CYS A 165 1.24 -8.88 -1.49
N LEU A 166 0.37 -9.77 -1.04
CA LEU A 166 0.35 -10.26 0.35
C LEU A 166 1.65 -11.01 0.68
N LEU A 167 2.08 -11.91 -0.19
CA LEU A 167 3.31 -12.70 0.02
C LEU A 167 4.57 -11.85 0.12
N GLN A 168 4.62 -10.68 -0.51
CA GLN A 168 5.71 -9.72 -0.31
C GLN A 168 5.84 -9.27 1.14
N LEU A 169 4.73 -9.18 1.88
CA LEU A 169 4.69 -8.66 3.26
C LEU A 169 5.29 -9.63 4.28
N THR A 170 5.36 -10.94 3.98
CA THR A 170 5.90 -11.95 4.93
C THR A 170 7.37 -11.72 5.27
N SER A 171 8.09 -11.00 4.41
CA SER A 171 9.51 -10.62 4.59
C SER A 171 9.71 -9.23 5.19
N LYS A 172 8.64 -8.45 5.39
CA LYS A 172 8.72 -7.05 5.81
C LYS A 172 8.71 -6.93 7.33
N LYS A 173 9.45 -5.93 7.82
CA LYS A 173 9.48 -5.50 9.22
C LYS A 173 8.88 -4.12 9.43
N ASP A 174 8.55 -3.44 8.33
CA ASP A 174 7.98 -2.11 8.31
C ASP A 174 6.65 -2.15 7.56
N PHE A 175 5.60 -1.69 8.23
CA PHE A 175 4.26 -1.52 7.67
C PHE A 175 3.94 -0.05 7.59
N ILE A 176 3.30 0.36 6.50
CA ILE A 176 3.17 1.78 6.16
C ILE A 176 1.73 2.09 5.79
N CYS A 177 1.30 3.30 6.10
CA CYS A 177 0.13 3.96 5.56
C CYS A 177 0.58 5.33 5.04
N MET A 178 0.20 5.70 3.82
CA MET A 178 0.40 7.02 3.24
C MET A 178 -0.92 7.55 2.70
N PHE A 179 -1.27 8.76 3.12
CA PHE A 179 -2.52 9.42 2.78
C PHE A 179 -2.39 10.13 1.45
N ARG A 180 -3.27 9.83 0.52
CA ARG A 180 -3.28 10.36 -0.83
C ARG A 180 -3.97 11.72 -0.86
N THR A 181 -3.45 12.63 -1.68
CA THR A 181 -4.07 13.94 -1.89
C THR A 181 -3.83 14.41 -3.32
N ILE A 182 -4.63 15.38 -3.77
CA ILE A 182 -4.41 16.14 -4.99
C ILE A 182 -4.08 17.57 -4.57
N SER A 183 -2.87 18.02 -4.88
CA SER A 183 -2.41 19.37 -4.56
C SER A 183 -1.79 20.03 -5.79
N SER A 184 -2.32 21.20 -6.17
CA SER A 184 -1.96 21.92 -7.39
C SER A 184 -2.02 21.03 -8.64
N SER A 185 -3.12 20.28 -8.79
CA SER A 185 -3.34 19.29 -9.86
C SER A 185 -2.33 18.14 -9.92
N LYS A 186 -1.48 17.97 -8.89
CA LYS A 186 -0.53 16.85 -8.79
C LYS A 186 -0.99 15.88 -7.71
N LEU A 187 -0.93 14.60 -8.05
CA LEU A 187 -1.15 13.49 -7.14
C LEU A 187 0.04 13.40 -6.17
N ARG A 188 -0.22 13.45 -4.86
CA ARG A 188 0.80 13.47 -3.80
C ARG A 188 0.35 12.64 -2.60
N PHE A 189 1.25 12.51 -1.63
CA PHE A 189 0.90 12.05 -0.29
C PHE A 189 0.96 13.24 0.69
N ASN A 190 0.01 13.33 1.62
CA ASN A 190 -0.09 14.36 2.66
C ASN A 190 0.08 13.79 4.08
N GLY A 191 0.87 12.73 4.24
CA GLY A 191 1.24 12.20 5.54
C GLY A 191 1.59 10.73 5.46
N ARG A 192 2.23 10.22 6.51
CA ARG A 192 2.61 8.82 6.66
C ARG A 192 2.39 8.35 8.09
N ILE A 193 1.92 7.12 8.26
CA ILE A 193 2.08 6.33 9.50
C ILE A 193 2.97 5.14 9.16
N CYS A 194 3.93 4.82 10.02
CA CYS A 194 4.82 3.68 9.87
C CYS A 194 4.88 2.89 11.18
N PHE A 195 4.81 1.57 11.08
CA PHE A 195 5.07 0.68 12.20
C PHE A 195 6.31 -0.16 11.89
N ASN A 196 7.33 -0.05 12.74
CA ASN A 196 8.50 -0.92 12.69
C ASN A 196 8.40 -1.98 13.79
N VAL A 197 8.34 -3.24 13.37
CA VAL A 197 8.16 -4.38 14.27
C VAL A 197 9.37 -4.59 15.18
N SER A 198 10.58 -4.41 14.66
CA SER A 198 11.82 -4.67 15.40
C SER A 198 12.08 -3.65 16.50
N THR A 199 11.81 -2.37 16.22
CA THR A 199 11.98 -1.30 17.21
C THR A 199 10.71 -1.04 18.02
N ARG A 200 9.57 -1.63 17.63
CA ARG A 200 8.26 -1.45 18.27
C ARG A 200 7.85 0.02 18.30
N VAL A 201 8.09 0.69 17.18
CA VAL A 201 7.82 2.11 17.02
C VAL A 201 6.67 2.29 16.03
N ILE A 202 5.65 3.04 16.45
CA ILE A 202 4.69 3.66 15.52
C ILE A 202 5.10 5.11 15.36
N SER A 203 5.42 5.54 14.14
CA SER A 203 5.68 6.95 13.84
C SER A 203 4.64 7.50 12.87
N TRP A 204 4.33 8.77 13.00
CA TRP A 204 3.51 9.51 12.06
C TRP A 204 4.17 10.82 11.68
N SER A 205 4.15 11.14 10.39
CA SER A 205 4.82 12.31 9.86
C SER A 205 4.00 13.04 8.81
N ARG A 206 4.13 14.36 8.80
CA ARG A 206 3.46 15.27 7.87
C ARG A 206 4.39 16.39 7.44
N LEU A 207 4.05 17.02 6.33
CA LEU A 207 4.76 18.19 5.84
C LEU A 207 4.16 19.46 6.49
N VAL A 208 4.99 20.24 7.16
CA VAL A 208 4.65 21.55 7.74
C VAL A 208 5.65 22.57 7.21
N SER A 209 5.18 23.60 6.50
CA SER A 209 6.05 24.67 5.95
C SER A 209 7.25 24.14 5.14
N ASN A 210 7.04 23.08 4.35
CA ASN A 210 8.06 22.35 3.56
C ASN A 210 9.06 21.50 4.35
N GLU A 211 8.89 21.35 5.66
CA GLU A 211 9.69 20.45 6.50
C GLU A 211 8.86 19.25 6.95
N TRP A 212 9.47 18.07 7.01
CA TRP A 212 8.82 16.89 7.56
C TRP A 212 8.92 16.92 9.07
N VAL A 213 7.78 16.99 9.73
CA VAL A 213 7.65 16.84 11.18
C VAL A 213 7.20 15.42 11.46
N GLU A 214 7.88 14.73 12.37
CA GLU A 214 7.58 13.36 12.78
C GLU A 214 7.36 13.31 14.29
N SER A 215 6.40 12.51 14.72
CA SER A 215 6.21 12.11 16.11
C SER A 215 6.24 10.59 16.17
N MET A 216 6.70 10.04 17.30
CA MET A 216 6.80 8.60 17.45
C MET A 216 6.38 8.12 18.84
N ALA A 217 5.70 6.97 18.87
CA ALA A 217 5.38 6.21 20.06
C ALA A 217 6.28 4.96 20.10
N THR A 218 7.14 4.86 21.13
CA THR A 218 8.05 3.72 21.33
C THR A 218 7.54 2.80 22.44
N PHE A 219 7.18 1.56 22.11
CA PHE A 219 6.63 0.59 23.06
C PHE A 219 7.75 -0.25 23.70
N ASN A 220 8.36 0.30 24.75
CA ASN A 220 9.45 -0.30 25.53
C ASN A 220 9.09 -0.51 27.01
N GLY A 221 7.87 -0.18 27.42
CA GLY A 221 7.38 -0.32 28.80
C GLY A 221 7.86 0.77 29.76
N MET A 222 8.57 1.79 29.27
CA MET A 222 9.09 2.90 30.07
C MET A 222 8.10 4.09 30.16
N GLY A 223 7.02 4.06 29.37
CA GLY A 223 5.99 5.09 29.38
C GLY A 223 5.02 4.99 30.57
N THR A 224 3.98 5.80 30.52
CA THR A 224 2.90 5.86 31.51
C THR A 224 1.52 5.87 30.83
N ALA A 225 0.45 5.71 31.61
CA ALA A 225 -0.91 5.89 31.09
C ALA A 225 -1.13 7.28 30.49
N ALA A 226 -0.49 8.32 31.05
CA ALA A 226 -0.54 9.68 30.53
C ALA A 226 0.18 9.79 29.18
N SER A 227 1.41 9.27 29.05
CA SER A 227 2.12 9.33 27.76
C SER A 227 1.43 8.52 26.66
N ASN A 228 0.74 7.42 27.02
CA ASN A 228 -0.11 6.70 26.08
C ASN A 228 -1.28 7.53 25.57
N LEU A 229 -1.93 8.29 26.46
CA LEU A 229 -3.02 9.19 26.09
C LEU A 229 -2.50 10.29 25.15
N ASP A 230 -1.39 10.94 25.49
CA ASP A 230 -0.75 11.98 24.66
C ASP A 230 -0.39 11.46 23.26
N CYS A 231 0.18 10.24 23.19
CA CYS A 231 0.51 9.60 21.91
C CYS A 231 -0.74 9.35 21.05
N ARG A 232 -1.82 8.81 21.65
CA ARG A 232 -3.07 8.52 20.95
C ARG A 232 -3.76 9.79 20.48
N GLU A 233 -3.82 10.82 21.32
CA GLU A 233 -4.38 12.12 20.95
C GLU A 233 -3.59 12.76 19.80
N SER A 234 -2.25 12.69 19.84
CA SER A 234 -1.39 13.20 18.78
C SER A 234 -1.59 12.44 17.45
N LEU A 235 -1.65 11.11 17.49
CA LEU A 235 -1.93 10.28 16.31
C LEU A 235 -3.33 10.54 15.74
N LEU A 236 -4.34 10.62 16.61
CA LEU A 236 -5.71 10.96 16.20
C LEU A 236 -5.77 12.33 15.56
N HIS A 237 -5.17 13.34 16.19
CA HIS A 237 -5.07 14.70 15.66
C HIS A 237 -4.39 14.70 14.28
N PHE A 238 -3.30 13.96 14.13
CA PHE A 238 -2.66 13.75 12.82
C PHE A 238 -3.66 13.15 11.81
N GLY A 239 -4.36 12.07 12.14
CA GLY A 239 -5.27 11.37 11.24
C GLY A 239 -6.47 12.20 10.78
N VAL A 240 -6.98 13.10 11.64
CA VAL A 240 -8.21 13.88 11.35
C VAL A 240 -7.96 15.30 10.83
N THR A 241 -6.71 15.70 10.63
CA THR A 241 -6.31 17.03 10.14
C THR A 241 -5.80 16.98 8.69
N ASP A 242 -5.60 18.17 8.10
CA ASP A 242 -5.08 18.39 6.74
C ASP A 242 -5.74 17.53 5.64
N GLY A 243 -7.05 17.27 5.78
CA GLY A 243 -7.84 16.51 4.79
C GLY A 243 -7.63 15.00 4.80
N ARG A 244 -7.04 14.42 5.85
CA ARG A 244 -6.80 12.96 5.94
C ARG A 244 -7.96 12.13 6.50
N ARG A 245 -8.96 12.78 7.12
CA ARG A 245 -10.00 12.12 7.94
C ARG A 245 -10.62 10.88 7.29
N GLU A 246 -11.18 11.02 6.08
CA GLU A 246 -11.87 9.94 5.37
C GLU A 246 -10.95 8.71 5.18
N GLN A 247 -9.75 8.93 4.64
CA GLN A 247 -8.76 7.86 4.47
C GLN A 247 -8.24 7.30 5.80
N TYR A 248 -8.16 8.11 6.86
CA TYR A 248 -7.78 7.64 8.19
C TYR A 248 -8.82 6.71 8.79
N GLU A 249 -10.11 6.97 8.57
CA GLU A 249 -11.20 6.11 9.02
C GLU A 249 -11.12 4.70 8.40
N HIS A 250 -10.57 4.56 7.19
CA HIS A 250 -10.37 3.25 6.55
C HIS A 250 -9.31 2.38 7.26
N VAL A 251 -8.34 3.00 7.94
CA VAL A 251 -7.19 2.29 8.56
C VAL A 251 -7.14 2.38 10.08
N SER A 252 -7.91 3.28 10.70
CA SER A 252 -7.87 3.51 12.14
C SER A 252 -8.16 2.24 12.92
N GLY A 253 -9.15 1.44 12.50
CA GLY A 253 -9.51 0.19 13.18
C GLY A 253 -8.35 -0.81 13.32
N VAL A 254 -7.55 -1.01 12.27
CA VAL A 254 -6.39 -1.91 12.32
C VAL A 254 -5.23 -1.30 13.11
N ILE A 255 -5.05 0.03 13.03
CA ILE A 255 -4.04 0.75 13.81
C ILE A 255 -4.34 0.66 15.31
N GLU A 256 -5.61 0.80 15.70
CA GLU A 256 -6.05 0.69 17.10
C GLU A 256 -5.82 -0.73 17.65
N ARG A 257 -6.17 -1.77 16.90
CA ARG A 257 -5.90 -3.16 17.30
C ARG A 257 -4.41 -3.46 17.46
N LEU A 258 -3.59 -2.94 16.54
CA LEU A 258 -2.14 -3.02 16.66
C LEU A 258 -1.63 -2.27 17.91
N TRP A 259 -2.14 -1.06 18.16
CA TRP A 259 -1.77 -0.27 19.34
C TRP A 259 -2.08 -1.00 20.64
N ASP A 260 -3.29 -1.55 20.75
CA ASP A 260 -3.72 -2.31 21.91
C ASP A 260 -2.84 -3.55 22.12
N ALA A 261 -2.53 -4.27 21.05
CA ALA A 261 -1.63 -5.42 21.13
C ALA A 261 -0.22 -5.02 21.58
N LEU A 262 0.33 -3.92 21.07
CA LEU A 262 1.63 -3.37 21.49
C LEU A 262 1.61 -2.97 22.97
N LEU A 263 0.56 -2.29 23.40
CA LEU A 263 0.37 -1.86 24.78
C LEU A 263 0.28 -3.06 25.74
N GLN A 264 -0.49 -4.08 25.39
CA GLN A 264 -0.63 -5.30 26.19
C GLN A 264 0.67 -6.11 26.23
N THR A 265 1.40 -6.18 25.11
CA THR A 265 2.61 -7.02 24.99
C THR A 265 3.84 -6.37 25.60
N PHE A 266 3.98 -5.05 25.47
CA PHE A 266 5.21 -4.32 25.80
C PHE A 266 5.03 -3.17 26.79
N GLY A 267 3.80 -2.85 27.21
CA GLY A 267 3.52 -1.76 28.14
C GLY A 267 3.39 -0.39 27.46
N PHE A 268 3.27 0.65 28.27
CA PHE A 268 2.98 2.01 27.80
C PHE A 268 4.12 2.60 26.94
N PRO A 269 3.78 3.33 25.87
CA PRO A 269 4.77 3.97 25.01
C PRO A 269 5.31 5.28 25.61
N GLU A 270 6.54 5.61 25.23
CA GLU A 270 7.09 6.97 25.36
C GLU A 270 6.83 7.76 24.07
N LEU A 271 6.41 9.02 24.21
CA LEU A 271 6.32 9.97 23.09
C LEU A 271 7.70 10.60 22.86
N LYS A 272 8.17 10.60 21.62
CA LYS A 272 9.38 11.31 21.18
C LYS A 272 9.13 12.10 19.90
#